data_AF-A0A949SKC0-F1
#
_entry.id   AF-A0A949SKC0-F1
#
_cell.length_a   1.000
_cell.length_b   1.000
_cell.length_c   1.000
_cell.angle_alpha   90.00
_cell.angle_beta   90.00
_cell.angle_gamma   90.00
#
_symmetry.space_group_name_H-M   'P 1'
#
loop_
_entity.id
_entity.type
_entity.pdbx_description
1 polymer ?
#
loop_
_entity_poly.entity_id
_entity_poly.type
_entity_poly.pdbx_seq_one_letter_code
_entity_poly.pdbx_strand_id
1 'polypeptide(L)'
;MNNLDLKLISNTITISFLLFFSSCYSQQGHNGTSENIEESKKRKVFICEYTVSENPFRINDTLQITVVEAWLEKQWKYPKDPNETVIYDEFQLIINSKEEDIEGLDVKWSIGVDANKYIRTCSKSDLISDFNYLPTDTIEYLVQKGNQFKGEVPKENIIGRFVLIKKR
;
A
#
# COMPACT_ATOMS: atom_id res chain seq x y z
N MET A 1 38.88 -38.91 -1.64
CA MET A 1 38.01 -38.10 -2.52
C MET A 1 38.73 -37.90 -3.83
N ASN A 2 38.17 -38.36 -4.95
CA ASN A 2 38.83 -38.34 -6.25
C ASN A 2 38.65 -36.95 -6.90
N ASN A 3 39.63 -36.51 -7.69
CA ASN A 3 39.61 -35.20 -8.38
C ASN A 3 38.40 -34.97 -9.31
N LEU A 4 37.63 -36.02 -9.62
CA LEU A 4 36.38 -35.95 -10.39
C LEU A 4 35.19 -35.43 -9.57
N ASP A 5 35.11 -35.74 -8.26
CA ASP A 5 33.97 -35.31 -7.41
C ASP A 5 34.00 -33.80 -7.13
N LEU A 6 35.19 -33.22 -7.00
CA LEU A 6 35.38 -31.78 -6.76
C LEU A 6 34.93 -30.91 -7.95
N LYS A 7 35.07 -31.41 -9.19
CA LYS A 7 34.62 -30.69 -10.39
C LYS A 7 33.09 -30.70 -10.55
N LEU A 8 32.43 -31.78 -10.14
CA LEU A 8 30.97 -31.88 -10.20
C LEU A 8 30.30 -30.92 -9.19
N ILE A 9 30.85 -30.83 -7.98
CA ILE A 9 30.35 -29.93 -6.93
C ILE A 9 30.54 -28.46 -7.32
N SER A 10 31.70 -28.11 -7.89
CA SER A 10 32.00 -26.74 -8.38
C SER A 10 31.06 -26.28 -9.50
N ASN A 11 30.77 -27.15 -10.48
CA ASN A 11 29.83 -26.83 -11.56
C ASN A 11 28.37 -26.66 -11.06
N THR A 12 27.97 -27.35 -10.00
CA THR A 12 26.60 -27.31 -9.48
C THR A 12 26.32 -26.01 -8.69
N ILE A 13 27.35 -25.49 -7.98
CA ILE A 13 27.28 -24.20 -7.27
C ILE A 13 27.15 -23.04 -8.26
N THR A 14 27.83 -23.12 -9.40
CA THR A 14 27.82 -22.06 -10.42
C THR A 14 26.46 -21.94 -11.12
N ILE A 15 25.78 -23.06 -11.37
CA ILE A 15 24.43 -23.09 -11.97
C ILE A 15 23.37 -22.58 -10.99
N SER A 16 23.51 -22.86 -9.69
CA SER A 16 22.58 -22.33 -8.66
C SER A 16 22.69 -20.81 -8.51
N PHE A 17 23.88 -20.23 -8.70
CA PHE A 17 24.07 -18.76 -8.61
C PHE A 17 23.48 -18.01 -9.81
N LEU A 18 23.47 -18.62 -11.00
CA LEU A 18 22.88 -18.04 -12.22
C LEU A 18 21.35 -17.99 -12.22
N LEU A 19 20.68 -18.84 -11.42
CA LEU A 19 19.22 -18.87 -11.31
C LEU A 19 18.63 -17.80 -10.37
N PHE A 20 19.46 -17.11 -9.58
CA PHE A 20 18.99 -16.02 -8.69
C PHE A 20 18.85 -14.65 -9.39
N PHE A 21 19.40 -14.48 -10.61
CA PHE A 21 19.40 -13.17 -11.30
C PHE A 21 18.32 -13.02 -12.38
N SER A 22 17.51 -14.05 -12.64
CA SER A 22 16.48 -14.04 -13.69
C SER A 22 15.07 -13.67 -13.20
N SER A 23 14.90 -13.27 -11.94
CA SER A 23 13.58 -12.89 -11.38
C SER A 23 13.19 -11.42 -11.58
N CYS A 24 13.98 -10.61 -12.30
CA CYS A 24 13.61 -9.24 -12.68
C CYS A 24 12.55 -9.26 -13.79
N TYR A 25 11.34 -9.67 -13.41
CA TYR A 25 10.18 -9.68 -14.27
C TYR A 25 9.60 -8.27 -14.39
N SER A 26 9.27 -7.93 -15.63
CA SER A 26 8.79 -6.65 -16.10
C SER A 26 7.58 -6.14 -15.30
N GLN A 27 7.79 -5.15 -14.43
CA GLN A 27 6.72 -4.31 -13.85
C GLN A 27 6.03 -3.41 -14.90
N GLN A 28 6.50 -3.45 -16.16
CA GLN A 28 6.00 -2.61 -17.24
C GLN A 28 4.48 -2.72 -17.38
N GLY A 29 3.81 -1.57 -17.35
CA GLY A 29 2.35 -1.47 -17.49
C GLY A 29 1.55 -1.76 -16.22
N HIS A 30 2.20 -2.17 -15.12
CA HIS A 30 1.54 -2.24 -13.81
C HIS A 30 1.46 -0.86 -13.17
N ASN A 31 0.39 -0.64 -12.39
CA ASN A 31 0.26 0.55 -11.56
C ASN A 31 1.44 0.61 -10.59
N GLY A 32 2.06 1.78 -10.53
CA GLY A 32 3.13 2.07 -9.60
C GLY A 32 2.56 2.51 -8.25
N THR A 33 3.31 2.22 -7.21
CA THR A 33 3.07 2.71 -5.86
C THR A 33 4.43 3.04 -5.28
N SER A 34 4.61 4.27 -4.80
CA SER A 34 5.86 4.65 -4.14
C SER A 34 5.95 3.93 -2.79
N GLU A 35 7.15 3.50 -2.39
CA GLU A 35 7.37 2.87 -1.08
C GLU A 35 7.41 3.89 0.06
N ASN A 36 7.73 5.15 -0.26
CA ASN A 36 7.80 6.27 0.69
C ASN A 36 7.60 7.62 -0.01
N ILE A 37 7.49 8.67 0.80
CA ILE A 37 7.33 10.05 0.34
C ILE A 37 8.50 10.51 -0.55
N GLU A 38 9.73 10.14 -0.23
CA GLU A 38 10.93 10.52 -0.98
C GLU A 38 10.90 9.96 -2.40
N GLU A 39 10.52 8.69 -2.56
CA GLU A 39 10.32 8.09 -3.87
C GLU A 39 9.20 8.79 -4.65
N SER A 40 8.07 9.06 -3.99
CA SER A 40 6.93 9.79 -4.59
C SER A 40 7.34 11.17 -5.13
N LYS A 41 8.16 11.90 -4.35
CA LYS A 41 8.74 13.19 -4.75
C LYS A 41 9.73 13.02 -5.90
N LYS A 42 10.61 12.01 -5.86
CA LYS A 42 11.59 11.71 -6.92
C LYS A 42 10.89 11.40 -8.26
N ARG A 43 9.78 10.68 -8.22
CA ARG A 43 8.93 10.35 -9.38
C ARG A 43 8.04 11.51 -9.84
N LYS A 44 8.04 12.63 -9.10
CA LYS A 44 7.20 13.82 -9.36
C LYS A 44 5.70 13.52 -9.36
N VAL A 45 5.28 12.56 -8.54
CA VAL A 45 3.85 12.19 -8.37
C VAL A 45 3.29 12.64 -7.03
N PHE A 46 4.13 13.02 -6.07
CA PHE A 46 3.72 13.51 -4.76
C PHE A 46 2.83 14.76 -4.83
N ILE A 47 1.74 14.78 -4.06
CA ILE A 47 0.81 15.90 -3.93
C ILE A 47 0.87 16.54 -2.55
N CYS A 48 0.60 15.78 -1.49
CA CYS A 48 0.63 16.28 -0.12
C CYS A 48 0.72 15.15 0.91
N GLU A 49 1.06 15.49 2.15
CA GLU A 49 1.03 14.58 3.29
C GLU A 49 -0.29 14.66 4.05
N TYR A 50 -0.66 13.54 4.67
CA TYR A 50 -1.75 13.43 5.62
C TYR A 50 -1.20 12.98 6.98
N THR A 51 -1.97 13.24 8.03
CA THR A 51 -1.70 12.83 9.40
C THR A 51 -3.00 12.43 10.10
N VAL A 52 -2.88 11.78 11.24
CA VAL A 52 -4.00 11.43 12.12
C VAL A 52 -4.04 12.40 13.30
N SER A 53 -5.20 12.63 13.91
CA SER A 53 -5.31 13.50 15.08
C SER A 53 -4.54 12.98 16.29
N GLU A 54 -4.51 11.65 16.45
CA GLU A 54 -3.78 10.92 17.48
C GLU A 54 -3.09 9.71 16.85
N ASN A 55 -1.88 9.38 17.31
CA ASN A 55 -1.10 8.26 16.79
C ASN A 55 -0.53 7.44 17.97
N PRO A 56 -0.95 6.18 18.20
CA PRO A 56 -1.85 5.38 17.36
C PRO A 56 -3.27 5.93 17.31
N PHE A 57 -3.91 5.83 16.13
CA PHE A 57 -5.30 6.21 15.95
C PHE A 57 -6.19 5.09 16.49
N ARG A 58 -6.91 5.37 17.59
CA ARG A 58 -7.79 4.39 18.24
C ARG A 58 -9.16 4.37 17.57
N ILE A 59 -9.53 3.24 16.98
CA ILE A 59 -10.84 3.04 16.36
C ILE A 59 -11.86 2.61 17.42
N ASN A 60 -11.46 1.69 18.30
CA ASN A 60 -12.20 1.27 19.49
C ASN A 60 -11.23 0.71 20.55
N ASP A 61 -11.75 0.07 21.60
CA ASP A 61 -10.96 -0.45 22.72
C ASP A 61 -9.91 -1.51 22.32
N THR A 62 -10.11 -2.20 21.19
CA THR A 62 -9.27 -3.32 20.75
C THR A 62 -8.53 -3.07 19.45
N LEU A 63 -9.02 -2.14 18.63
CA LEU A 63 -8.50 -1.87 17.29
C LEU A 63 -7.91 -0.46 17.24
N GLN A 64 -6.65 -0.39 16.87
CA GLN A 64 -5.92 0.85 16.66
C GLN A 64 -5.03 0.73 15.42
N ILE A 65 -4.70 1.85 14.80
CA ILE A 65 -3.79 1.90 13.66
C ILE A 65 -2.69 2.93 13.95
N THR A 66 -1.45 2.48 14.02
CA THR A 66 -0.28 3.35 14.04
C THR A 66 0.07 3.75 12.62
N VAL A 67 -0.12 5.03 12.29
CA VAL A 67 0.26 5.57 10.97
C VAL A 67 1.69 6.06 11.03
N VAL A 68 2.60 5.42 10.29
CA VAL A 68 4.01 5.82 10.19
C VAL A 68 4.11 7.06 9.30
N GLU A 69 3.55 6.98 8.11
CA GLU A 69 3.40 8.10 7.18
C GLU A 69 2.19 7.88 6.28
N ALA A 70 1.62 8.98 5.78
CA ALA A 70 0.52 8.94 4.83
C ALA A 70 0.69 10.09 3.85
N TRP A 71 0.54 9.79 2.56
CA TRP A 71 0.64 10.80 1.50
C TRP A 71 -0.29 10.50 0.35
N LEU A 72 -0.65 11.56 -0.36
CA LEU A 72 -1.38 11.49 -1.61
C LEU A 72 -0.39 11.67 -2.76
N GLU A 73 -0.50 10.80 -3.75
CA GLU A 73 0.22 10.92 -5.01
C GLU A 73 -0.72 10.78 -6.20
N LYS A 74 -0.29 11.26 -7.37
CA LYS A 74 -0.93 10.93 -8.65
C LYS A 74 -0.77 9.44 -8.91
N GLN A 75 -1.78 8.80 -9.50
CA GLN A 75 -1.59 7.45 -10.02
C GLN A 75 -0.57 7.48 -11.17
N TRP A 76 0.20 6.41 -11.29
CA TRP A 76 1.22 6.28 -12.32
C TRP A 76 1.46 4.82 -12.69
N LYS A 77 2.20 4.57 -13.78
CA LYS A 77 2.62 3.23 -14.21
C LYS A 77 4.10 3.18 -14.55
N TYR A 78 4.69 1.99 -14.40
CA TYR A 78 6.03 1.71 -14.89
C TYR A 78 6.04 1.67 -16.43
N PRO A 79 6.76 2.59 -17.09
CA PRO A 79 6.96 2.55 -18.54
C PRO A 79 8.01 1.49 -18.93
N LYS A 80 8.29 1.42 -20.25
CA LYS A 80 9.41 0.61 -20.78
C LYS A 80 10.77 1.13 -20.30
N ASP A 81 10.92 2.45 -20.24
CA ASP A 81 12.12 3.09 -19.70
C ASP A 81 11.97 3.20 -18.17
N PRO A 82 12.86 2.58 -17.37
CA PRO A 82 12.78 2.65 -15.92
C PRO A 82 13.01 4.06 -15.34
N ASN A 83 13.52 5.00 -16.15
CA ASN A 83 13.73 6.40 -15.75
C ASN A 83 12.52 7.30 -16.00
N GLU A 84 11.51 6.78 -16.70
CA GLU A 84 10.28 7.52 -16.97
C GLU A 84 9.18 7.14 -15.96
N THR A 85 8.14 7.95 -15.89
CA THR A 85 6.95 7.70 -15.09
C THR A 85 5.74 8.22 -15.86
N VAL A 86 4.79 7.33 -16.17
CA VAL A 86 3.57 7.72 -16.87
C VAL A 86 2.54 8.09 -15.82
N ILE A 87 2.24 9.38 -15.70
CA ILE A 87 1.35 9.95 -14.69
C ILE A 87 -0.08 10.06 -15.24
N TYR A 88 -1.07 9.74 -14.41
CA TYR A 88 -2.50 9.87 -14.71
C TYR A 88 -3.15 11.03 -13.95
N ASP A 89 -4.40 11.35 -14.30
CA ASP A 89 -5.14 12.43 -13.62
C ASP A 89 -5.77 11.99 -12.30
N GLU A 90 -5.92 10.68 -12.07
CA GLU A 90 -6.35 10.11 -10.79
C GLU A 90 -5.27 10.21 -9.70
N PHE A 91 -5.68 9.93 -8.47
CA PHE A 91 -4.85 9.99 -7.28
C PHE A 91 -4.94 8.67 -6.50
N GLN A 92 -3.90 8.40 -5.72
CA GLN A 92 -3.88 7.32 -4.74
C GLN A 92 -3.30 7.83 -3.43
N LEU A 93 -4.00 7.53 -2.33
CA LEU A 93 -3.56 7.78 -0.97
C LEU A 93 -2.84 6.52 -0.49
N ILE A 94 -1.58 6.67 -0.09
CA ILE A 94 -0.78 5.61 0.51
C ILE A 94 -0.66 5.89 2.01
N ILE A 95 -0.83 4.85 2.82
CA ILE A 95 -0.71 4.91 4.28
C ILE A 95 0.20 3.77 4.69
N ASN A 96 1.40 4.11 5.13
CA ASN A 96 2.29 3.17 5.80
C ASN A 96 1.89 3.05 7.27
N SER A 97 1.75 1.82 7.74
CA SER A 97 1.32 1.49 9.09
C SER A 97 2.18 0.37 9.68
N LYS A 98 1.94 0.01 10.94
CA LYS A 98 2.54 -1.19 11.51
C LYS A 98 1.80 -2.44 11.03
N GLU A 99 2.55 -3.47 10.62
CA GLU A 99 1.99 -4.72 10.10
C GLU A 99 1.00 -5.36 11.09
N GLU A 100 1.31 -5.34 12.39
CA GLU A 100 0.45 -5.89 13.43
C GLU A 100 -0.89 -5.16 13.61
N ASP A 101 -0.95 -3.87 13.31
CA ASP A 101 -2.15 -3.05 13.53
C ASP A 101 -3.20 -3.26 12.42
N ILE A 102 -2.76 -3.71 11.23
CA ILE A 102 -3.65 -3.99 10.09
C ILE A 102 -3.96 -5.47 9.92
N GLU A 103 -3.59 -6.31 10.90
CA GLU A 103 -3.87 -7.74 10.87
C GLU A 103 -5.39 -8.00 10.78
N GLY A 104 -5.79 -8.78 9.78
CA GLY A 104 -7.19 -9.14 9.55
C GLY A 104 -8.02 -8.06 8.87
N LEU A 105 -7.42 -6.96 8.40
CA LEU A 105 -8.08 -6.09 7.42
C LEU A 105 -8.50 -6.90 6.19
N ASP A 106 -9.65 -6.57 5.60
CA ASP A 106 -10.32 -7.26 4.48
C ASP A 106 -10.81 -8.69 4.80
N VAL A 107 -10.69 -9.14 6.06
CA VAL A 107 -11.17 -10.46 6.52
C VAL A 107 -12.10 -10.32 7.73
N LYS A 108 -11.59 -9.71 8.79
CA LYS A 108 -12.29 -9.50 10.08
C LYS A 108 -12.97 -8.14 10.13
N TRP A 109 -12.42 -7.15 9.45
CA TRP A 109 -12.89 -5.77 9.41
C TRP A 109 -12.44 -5.06 8.13
N SER A 110 -13.05 -3.92 7.80
CA SER A 110 -12.74 -3.12 6.61
C SER A 110 -12.80 -1.63 6.90
N ILE A 111 -12.10 -0.83 6.10
CA ILE A 111 -12.11 0.64 6.16
C ILE A 111 -12.59 1.20 4.81
N GLY A 112 -13.58 2.09 4.81
CA GLY A 112 -14.14 2.62 3.57
C GLY A 112 -15.30 3.59 3.77
N VAL A 113 -15.74 4.21 2.68
CA VAL A 113 -16.95 5.02 2.59
C VAL A 113 -18.07 4.18 1.97
N ASP A 114 -17.77 3.46 0.89
CA ASP A 114 -18.69 2.62 0.15
C ASP A 114 -17.94 1.51 -0.62
N ALA A 115 -18.64 0.73 -1.43
CA ALA A 115 -18.06 -0.37 -2.21
C ALA A 115 -17.00 0.05 -3.25
N ASN A 116 -17.00 1.31 -3.67
CA ASN A 116 -16.07 1.87 -4.66
C ASN A 116 -14.96 2.70 -4.01
N LYS A 117 -15.16 3.14 -2.77
CA LYS A 117 -14.23 3.99 -2.01
C LYS A 117 -13.87 3.30 -0.71
N TYR A 118 -12.89 2.41 -0.77
CA TYR A 118 -12.39 1.70 0.40
C TYR A 118 -10.86 1.71 0.42
N ILE A 119 -10.31 1.37 1.57
CA ILE A 119 -8.88 1.15 1.76
C ILE A 119 -8.63 -0.34 1.61
N ARG A 120 -7.62 -0.70 0.82
CA ARG A 120 -7.13 -2.07 0.65
C ARG A 120 -5.68 -2.18 1.07
N THR A 121 -5.24 -3.39 1.38
CA THR A 121 -3.81 -3.69 1.54
C THR A 121 -3.09 -3.71 0.18
N CYS A 122 -1.91 -3.10 0.10
CA CYS A 122 -0.99 -3.26 -1.05
C CYS A 122 0.34 -3.92 -0.66
N SER A 123 0.66 -3.91 0.63
CA SER A 123 1.76 -4.70 1.21
C SER A 123 1.36 -5.19 2.61
N LYS A 124 2.33 -5.71 3.36
CA LYS A 124 2.15 -6.14 4.76
C LYS A 124 1.93 -4.98 5.73
N SER A 125 2.42 -3.79 5.38
CA SER A 125 2.36 -2.58 6.21
C SER A 125 1.59 -1.45 5.54
N ASP A 126 1.31 -1.58 4.24
CA ASP A 126 0.86 -0.44 3.44
C ASP A 126 -0.58 -0.63 3.00
N LEU A 127 -1.31 0.45 3.14
CA LEU A 127 -2.69 0.59 2.73
C LEU A 127 -2.78 1.59 1.58
N ILE A 128 -3.73 1.37 0.69
CA ILE A 128 -3.96 2.23 -0.47
C ILE A 128 -5.46 2.50 -0.65
N SER A 129 -5.80 3.73 -1.06
CA SER A 129 -7.14 4.11 -1.51
C SER A 129 -7.06 5.01 -2.74
N ASP A 130 -7.91 4.76 -3.73
CA ASP A 130 -7.89 5.48 -5.01
C ASP A 130 -8.94 6.58 -5.07
N PHE A 131 -8.62 7.66 -5.78
CA PHE A 131 -9.52 8.78 -5.98
C PHE A 131 -9.49 9.25 -7.44
N ASN A 132 -10.68 9.38 -8.04
CA ASN A 132 -10.82 9.98 -9.38
C ASN A 132 -10.66 11.51 -9.38
N TYR A 133 -10.72 12.14 -8.20
CA TYR A 133 -10.62 13.58 -8.01
C TYR A 133 -9.76 13.87 -6.77
N LEU A 134 -9.17 15.06 -6.70
CA LEU A 134 -8.39 15.47 -5.54
C LEU A 134 -9.28 15.43 -4.27
N PRO A 135 -8.96 14.60 -3.26
CA PRO A 135 -9.72 14.57 -2.03
C PRO A 135 -9.61 15.89 -1.25
N THR A 136 -10.56 16.09 -0.33
CA THR A 136 -10.54 17.22 0.60
C THR A 136 -9.37 17.16 1.59
N ASP A 137 -9.13 18.26 2.28
CA ASP A 137 -8.11 18.35 3.33
C ASP A 137 -8.39 17.43 4.53
N THR A 138 -9.60 16.88 4.64
CA THR A 138 -9.95 15.84 5.60
C THR A 138 -10.60 14.68 4.85
N ILE A 139 -10.12 13.46 5.10
CA ILE A 139 -10.66 12.23 4.55
C ILE A 139 -11.14 11.40 5.73
N GLU A 140 -12.42 11.06 5.71
CA GLU A 140 -13.06 10.26 6.75
C GLU A 140 -13.55 8.94 6.14
N TYR A 141 -13.15 7.84 6.77
CA TYR A 141 -13.61 6.51 6.45
C TYR A 141 -14.42 5.94 7.62
N LEU A 142 -15.41 5.12 7.31
CA LEU A 142 -16.06 4.24 8.26
C LEU A 142 -15.21 2.98 8.44
N VAL A 143 -15.18 2.47 9.67
CA VAL A 143 -14.59 1.17 9.97
C VAL A 143 -15.73 0.22 10.33
N GLN A 144 -15.79 -0.94 9.68
CA GLN A 144 -16.86 -1.92 9.89
C GLN A 144 -16.32 -3.32 10.20
N LYS A 145 -17.16 -4.17 10.79
CA LYS A 145 -16.90 -5.62 10.90
C LYS A 145 -17.12 -6.33 9.56
N GLY A 146 -16.39 -7.40 9.33
CA GLY A 146 -16.52 -8.27 8.15
C GLY A 146 -15.57 -7.94 7.03
N ASN A 147 -15.70 -8.66 5.91
CA ASN A 147 -14.64 -8.76 4.91
C ASN A 147 -14.69 -7.72 3.78
N GLN A 148 -15.81 -7.05 3.50
CA GLN A 148 -15.89 -6.08 2.38
C GLN A 148 -17.02 -5.06 2.54
N PHE A 149 -16.82 -3.85 2.00
CA PHE A 149 -17.91 -2.90 1.74
C PHE A 149 -18.77 -3.42 0.58
N LYS A 150 -19.97 -3.92 0.87
CA LYS A 150 -20.94 -4.36 -0.14
C LYS A 150 -22.14 -3.41 -0.14
N GLY A 151 -21.95 -2.22 -0.70
CA GLY A 151 -22.98 -1.19 -0.79
C GLY A 151 -23.15 -0.45 0.53
N GLU A 152 -24.40 -0.19 0.90
CA GLU A 152 -24.75 0.55 2.11
C GLU A 152 -24.48 -0.31 3.36
N VAL A 153 -23.70 0.24 4.29
CA VAL A 153 -23.27 -0.47 5.50
C VAL A 153 -24.32 -0.30 6.61
N PRO A 154 -24.88 -1.39 7.16
CA PRO A 154 -25.77 -1.30 8.31
C PRO A 154 -25.06 -0.65 9.50
N LYS A 155 -25.73 0.27 10.20
CA LYS A 155 -25.12 1.06 11.28
C LYS A 155 -24.55 0.19 12.40
N GLU A 156 -25.18 -0.95 12.67
CA GLU A 156 -24.76 -1.94 13.64
C GLU A 156 -23.42 -2.62 13.32
N ASN A 157 -22.97 -2.57 12.06
CA ASN A 157 -21.69 -3.12 11.64
C ASN A 157 -20.55 -2.10 11.76
N ILE A 158 -20.85 -0.81 11.95
CA ILE A 158 -19.86 0.26 12.10
C ILE A 158 -19.25 0.18 13.50
N ILE A 159 -17.94 0.01 13.56
CA ILE A 159 -17.16 -0.11 14.81
C ILE A 159 -16.28 1.11 15.10
N GLY A 160 -16.24 2.08 14.20
CA GLY A 160 -15.54 3.34 14.40
C GLY A 160 -15.37 4.10 13.09
N ARG A 161 -14.49 5.10 13.14
CA ARG A 161 -14.12 5.95 12.01
C ARG A 161 -12.61 6.02 11.94
N PHE A 162 -12.05 6.22 10.76
CA PHE A 162 -10.62 6.46 10.56
C PHE A 162 -10.46 7.77 9.78
N VAL A 163 -9.78 8.75 10.38
CA VAL A 163 -9.74 10.13 9.88
C VAL A 163 -8.31 10.55 9.60
N LEU A 164 -8.09 11.02 8.38
CA LEU A 164 -6.84 11.59 7.93
C LEU A 164 -7.02 13.07 7.62
N ILE A 165 -6.08 13.89 8.09
CA ILE A 165 -6.07 15.35 7.98
C ILE A 165 -4.80 15.74 7.22
N LYS A 166 -4.95 16.53 6.17
CA LYS A 166 -3.83 17.01 5.36
C LYS A 166 -2.90 17.87 6.23
N LYS A 167 -1.61 17.61 6.17
CA LYS A 167 -0.60 18.44 6.84
C LYS A 167 -0.51 19.80 6.14
N ARG A 168 -0.46 20.86 6.94
CA ARG A 168 -0.30 22.24 6.47
C ARG A 168 1.16 22.59 6.22
#